data_AF-A0ABD6ES82-F1
#
_entry.id   AF-A0ABD6ES82-F1
#
_cell.length_a   1.000
_cell.length_b   1.000
_cell.length_c   1.000
_cell.angle_alpha   90.00
_cell.angle_beta   90.00
_cell.angle_gamma   90.00
#
_symmetry.space_group_name_H-M   'P 1'
#
loop_
_entity.id
_entity.type
_entity.pdbx_description
1 polymer ?
#
loop_
_entity_poly.entity_id
_entity_poly.type
_entity_poly.pdbx_seq_one_letter_code
_entity_poly.pdbx_strand_id
1 'polypeptide(L)'
;MWYILLLCSLFHLIASDVFTSIAHMQSLLDAEQELPIIINSYIKIENERLDKLKRLADKYMKEGEEDTIERSKRLTNPVGAFLLIKKLTHEWRQLEDIMYENSAEMVLRNVSETRRSRQFYSPTTEDLNGAAMALMRLQDTYHLTPHDLADGKIMNFQIAQTLTGRLSILIYLIFEVILESNRSLP
;
A
#
# COMPACT_ATOMS: atom_id res chain seq x y z
N MET A 1 -24.90 44.88 17.93
CA MET A 1 -24.16 44.69 16.66
C MET A 1 -22.94 43.78 16.79
N TRP A 2 -22.16 43.82 17.88
CA TRP A 2 -20.98 42.95 18.06
C TRP A 2 -21.29 41.44 18.08
N TYR A 3 -22.41 41.02 18.69
CA TYR A 3 -22.84 39.62 18.71
C TYR A 3 -23.14 39.05 17.32
N ILE A 4 -23.66 39.87 16.38
CA ILE A 4 -23.97 39.42 15.02
C ILE A 4 -22.67 39.21 14.22
N LEU A 5 -21.65 40.05 14.43
CA LEU A 5 -20.33 39.85 13.83
C LEU A 5 -19.61 38.61 14.39
N LEU A 6 -19.71 38.37 15.71
CA LEU A 6 -19.21 37.14 16.35
C LEU A 6 -19.91 35.88 15.82
N LEU A 7 -21.24 35.95 15.64
CA LEU A 7 -22.03 34.82 15.15
C LEU A 7 -21.77 34.56 13.66
N CYS A 8 -21.59 35.62 12.85
CA CYS A 8 -21.15 35.50 11.46
C CYS A 8 -19.72 34.95 11.32
N SER A 9 -18.78 35.33 12.20
CA SER A 9 -17.41 34.78 12.18
C SER A 9 -17.39 33.31 12.58
N LEU A 10 -18.20 32.91 13.56
CA LEU A 10 -18.36 31.50 13.95
C LEU A 10 -18.97 30.67 12.82
N PHE A 11 -19.95 31.22 12.10
CA PHE A 11 -20.57 30.54 10.97
C PHE A 11 -19.60 30.34 9.80
N HIS A 12 -18.72 31.31 9.52
CA HIS A 12 -17.69 31.18 8.48
C HIS A 12 -16.64 30.12 8.84
N LEU A 13 -16.25 30.00 10.11
CA LEU A 13 -15.33 28.94 10.56
C LEU A 13 -15.94 27.55 10.35
N ILE A 14 -17.18 27.35 10.81
CA ILE A 14 -17.84 26.03 10.75
C ILE A 14 -18.09 25.59 9.28
N ALA A 15 -18.47 26.52 8.41
CA ALA A 15 -18.64 26.21 6.99
C ALA A 15 -17.32 25.78 6.34
N SER A 16 -16.21 26.47 6.65
CA SER A 16 -14.88 26.13 6.14
C SER A 16 -14.46 24.70 6.48
N ASP A 17 -14.74 24.24 7.70
CA ASP A 17 -14.34 22.90 8.14
C ASP A 17 -15.11 21.78 7.41
N VAL A 18 -16.39 22.01 7.08
CA VAL A 18 -17.22 21.06 6.32
C VAL A 18 -16.78 20.97 4.86
N PHE A 19 -16.52 22.11 4.21
CA PHE A 19 -16.04 22.13 2.82
C PHE A 19 -14.65 21.49 2.70
N THR A 20 -13.76 21.72 3.66
CA THR A 20 -12.44 21.06 3.73
C THR A 20 -12.58 19.54 3.95
N SER A 21 -13.51 19.09 4.79
CA SER A 21 -13.74 17.66 5.05
C SER A 21 -14.27 16.91 3.81
N ILE A 22 -15.14 17.53 3.03
CA ILE A 22 -15.64 16.96 1.76
C ILE A 22 -14.50 16.90 0.73
N ALA A 23 -13.68 17.94 0.63
CA ALA A 23 -12.49 17.94 -0.22
C ALA A 23 -11.48 16.85 0.20
N HIS A 24 -11.28 16.64 1.50
CA HIS A 24 -10.45 15.55 2.02
C HIS A 24 -11.02 14.18 1.69
N MET A 25 -12.33 13.94 1.86
CA MET A 25 -12.95 12.66 1.46
C MET A 25 -12.83 12.41 -0.05
N GLN A 26 -13.00 13.44 -0.88
CA GLN A 26 -12.80 13.31 -2.33
C GLN A 26 -11.35 12.93 -2.65
N SER A 27 -10.38 13.54 -1.95
CA SER A 27 -8.98 13.18 -2.12
C SER A 27 -8.73 11.70 -1.76
N LEU A 28 -9.38 11.15 -0.74
CA LEU A 28 -9.25 9.73 -0.39
C LEU A 28 -9.67 8.78 -1.52
N LEU A 29 -10.75 9.12 -2.24
CA LEU A 29 -11.19 8.37 -3.42
C LEU A 29 -10.15 8.43 -4.54
N ASP A 30 -9.52 9.60 -4.73
CA ASP A 30 -8.45 9.75 -5.71
C ASP A 30 -7.21 8.93 -5.31
N ALA A 31 -6.90 8.75 -4.02
CA ALA A 31 -5.83 7.83 -3.55
C ALA A 31 -6.12 6.41 -3.97
N GLU A 32 -7.35 5.98 -3.75
CA GLU A 32 -7.76 4.61 -4.01
C GLU A 32 -7.57 4.26 -5.48
N GLN A 33 -7.85 5.22 -6.38
CA GLN A 33 -7.62 5.07 -7.82
C GLN A 33 -6.14 5.07 -8.22
N GLU A 34 -5.27 5.71 -7.45
CA GLU A 34 -3.82 5.70 -7.70
C GLU A 34 -3.14 4.37 -7.30
N LEU A 35 -3.67 3.66 -6.30
CA LEU A 35 -3.06 2.42 -5.80
C LEU A 35 -2.86 1.36 -6.90
N PRO A 36 -3.85 1.01 -7.74
CA PRO A 36 -3.65 0.08 -8.85
C PRO A 36 -2.58 0.55 -9.85
N ILE A 37 -2.48 1.85 -10.10
CA ILE A 37 -1.50 2.42 -11.04
C ILE A 37 -0.08 2.20 -10.51
N ILE A 38 0.13 2.47 -9.22
CA ILE A 38 1.42 2.28 -8.53
C ILE A 38 1.81 0.80 -8.55
N ILE A 39 0.88 -0.07 -8.18
CA ILE A 39 1.11 -1.53 -8.16
C ILE A 39 1.48 -2.03 -9.56
N ASN A 40 0.72 -1.63 -10.59
CA ASN A 40 0.99 -2.03 -11.97
C ASN A 40 2.33 -1.49 -12.48
N SER A 41 2.70 -0.27 -12.11
CA SER A 41 4.01 0.31 -12.44
C SER A 41 5.15 -0.49 -11.79
N TYR A 42 5.01 -0.86 -10.52
CA TYR A 42 5.99 -1.70 -9.84
C TYR A 42 6.12 -3.08 -10.49
N ILE A 43 4.99 -3.76 -10.73
CA ILE A 43 4.93 -5.06 -11.40
C ILE A 43 5.62 -5.00 -12.76
N LYS A 44 5.39 -3.93 -13.55
CA LYS A 44 6.02 -3.76 -14.85
C LYS A 44 7.54 -3.71 -14.75
N ILE A 45 8.08 -2.87 -13.86
CA ILE A 45 9.53 -2.72 -13.69
C ILE A 45 10.15 -4.03 -13.19
N GLU A 46 9.48 -4.71 -12.27
CA GLU A 46 9.97 -5.98 -11.75
C GLU A 46 9.94 -7.08 -12.81
N ASN A 47 8.92 -7.12 -13.66
CA ASN A 47 8.87 -8.02 -14.82
C ASN A 47 10.01 -7.74 -15.80
N GLU A 48 10.34 -6.48 -16.07
CA GLU A 48 11.49 -6.13 -16.92
C GLU A 48 12.80 -6.65 -16.34
N ARG A 49 13.01 -6.52 -15.02
CA ARG A 49 14.18 -7.09 -14.33
C ARG A 49 14.20 -8.62 -14.40
N LEU A 50 13.06 -9.28 -14.17
CA LEU A 50 12.94 -10.73 -14.29
C LEU A 50 13.22 -11.20 -15.72
N ASP A 51 12.79 -10.46 -16.74
CA ASP A 51 13.06 -10.79 -18.14
C ASP A 51 14.55 -10.63 -18.48
N LYS A 52 15.26 -9.64 -17.90
CA LYS A 52 16.73 -9.57 -18.00
C LYS A 52 17.37 -10.85 -17.43
N LEU A 53 16.93 -11.30 -16.25
CA LEU A 53 17.45 -12.52 -15.62
C LEU A 53 17.16 -13.78 -16.43
N LYS A 54 15.95 -13.92 -17.00
CA LYS A 54 15.61 -15.05 -17.89
C LYS A 54 16.52 -15.10 -19.11
N ARG A 55 16.72 -13.97 -19.80
CA ARG A 55 17.62 -13.89 -20.97
C ARG A 55 19.05 -14.26 -20.61
N LEU A 56 19.51 -13.83 -19.43
CA LEU A 56 20.84 -14.16 -18.92
C LEU A 56 20.96 -15.65 -18.62
N ALA A 57 19.94 -16.27 -18.03
CA ALA A 57 19.88 -17.72 -17.82
C ALA A 57 19.91 -18.49 -19.16
N ASP A 58 19.08 -18.09 -20.12
CA ASP A 58 19.02 -18.72 -21.46
C ASP A 58 20.38 -18.63 -22.20
N LYS A 59 21.06 -17.49 -22.07
CA LYS A 59 22.40 -17.28 -22.63
C LYS A 59 23.38 -18.29 -22.04
N TYR A 60 23.40 -18.46 -20.72
CA TYR A 60 24.32 -19.40 -20.06
C TYR A 60 23.97 -20.86 -20.30
N MET A 61 22.69 -21.19 -20.47
CA MET A 61 22.29 -22.55 -20.87
C MET A 61 22.87 -22.88 -22.25
N LYS A 62 22.74 -21.98 -23.23
CA LYS A 62 23.32 -22.16 -24.57
C LYS A 62 24.85 -22.23 -24.57
N GLU A 63 25.52 -21.37 -23.80
CA GLU A 63 26.98 -21.45 -23.62
C GLU A 63 27.42 -22.70 -22.82
N GLY A 64 26.49 -23.31 -22.08
CA GLY A 64 26.66 -24.56 -21.35
C GLY A 64 26.77 -25.79 -22.27
N GLU A 65 26.14 -25.74 -23.45
CA GLU A 65 26.05 -26.84 -24.41
C GLU A 65 27.34 -27.08 -25.22
N GLU A 66 28.39 -26.27 -25.04
CA GLU A 66 29.72 -26.53 -25.63
C GLU A 66 30.28 -27.90 -25.19
N ASP A 67 30.90 -28.62 -26.13
CA ASP A 67 31.38 -29.99 -25.94
C ASP A 67 32.26 -30.12 -24.69
N THR A 68 31.80 -30.94 -23.75
CA THR A 68 32.42 -31.18 -22.44
C THR A 68 33.89 -31.60 -22.55
N ILE A 69 34.25 -32.25 -23.66
CA ILE A 69 35.61 -32.69 -23.96
C ILE A 69 36.53 -31.49 -24.19
N GLU A 70 36.15 -30.50 -24.99
CA GLU A 70 36.94 -29.28 -25.22
C GLU A 70 37.04 -28.40 -23.97
N ARG A 71 35.98 -28.41 -23.14
CA ARG A 71 35.95 -27.72 -21.85
C ARG A 71 36.98 -28.31 -20.88
N SER A 72 37.05 -29.64 -20.77
CA SER A 72 38.03 -30.33 -19.92
C SER A 72 39.48 -30.10 -20.39
N LYS A 73 39.70 -30.02 -21.71
CA LYS A 73 41.03 -29.78 -22.31
C LYS A 73 41.53 -28.34 -22.12
N ARG A 74 40.61 -27.37 -21.96
CA ARG A 74 40.96 -25.99 -21.57
C ARG A 74 41.37 -25.87 -20.10
N LEU A 75 40.86 -26.75 -19.23
CA LEU A 75 41.18 -26.77 -17.80
C LEU A 75 42.55 -27.37 -17.48
N THR A 76 43.07 -28.25 -18.34
CA THR A 76 44.44 -28.78 -18.21
C THR A 76 45.52 -27.76 -18.55
N ASN A 77 45.16 -26.62 -19.16
CA ASN A 77 46.06 -25.51 -19.44
C ASN A 77 45.86 -24.38 -18.39
N PRO A 78 46.91 -23.97 -17.64
CA PRO A 78 46.84 -22.85 -16.69
C PRO A 78 46.27 -21.55 -17.27
N VAL A 79 46.53 -21.25 -18.55
CA VAL A 79 45.99 -20.06 -19.23
C VAL A 79 44.48 -20.20 -19.43
N GLY A 80 44.01 -21.39 -19.82
CA GLY A 80 42.58 -21.65 -20.00
C GLY A 80 41.82 -21.61 -18.68
N ALA A 81 42.40 -22.15 -17.60
CA ALA A 81 41.84 -22.06 -16.26
C ALA A 81 41.75 -20.59 -15.78
N PHE A 82 42.80 -19.78 -15.99
CA PHE A 82 42.76 -18.35 -15.66
C PHE A 82 41.68 -17.59 -16.43
N LEU A 83 41.55 -17.82 -17.74
CA LEU A 83 40.52 -17.16 -18.56
C LEU A 83 39.11 -17.54 -18.11
N LEU A 84 38.89 -18.80 -17.71
CA LEU A 84 37.61 -19.24 -17.17
C LEU A 84 37.28 -18.54 -15.84
N ILE A 85 38.24 -18.49 -14.91
CA ILE A 85 38.05 -17.80 -13.62
C ILE A 85 37.74 -16.31 -13.85
N LYS A 86 38.48 -15.65 -14.74
CA LYS A 86 38.24 -14.24 -15.12
C LYS A 86 36.84 -14.05 -15.69
N LYS A 87 36.41 -14.93 -16.61
CA LYS A 87 35.07 -14.91 -17.21
C LYS A 87 34.00 -15.04 -16.12
N LEU A 88 34.05 -16.10 -15.32
CA LEU A 88 33.08 -16.37 -14.25
C LEU A 88 33.02 -15.25 -13.22
N THR A 89 34.15 -14.62 -12.88
CA THR A 89 34.19 -13.48 -11.95
C THR A 89 33.41 -12.29 -12.49
N HIS A 90 33.50 -12.02 -13.80
CA HIS A 90 32.76 -10.93 -14.43
C HIS A 90 31.26 -11.25 -14.54
N GLU A 91 30.94 -12.50 -14.90
CA GLU A 91 29.57 -12.98 -15.06
C GLU A 91 28.81 -13.00 -13.74
N TRP A 92 29.45 -13.43 -12.65
CA TRP A 92 28.87 -13.36 -11.32
C TRP A 92 28.55 -11.92 -10.91
N ARG A 93 29.47 -10.99 -11.15
CA ARG A 93 29.22 -9.57 -10.86
C ARG A 93 28.03 -9.03 -11.65
N GLN A 94 27.92 -9.38 -12.93
CA GLN A 94 26.79 -8.96 -13.76
C GLN A 94 25.45 -9.51 -13.24
N LEU A 95 25.43 -10.77 -12.79
CA LEU A 95 24.25 -11.38 -12.17
C LEU A 95 23.87 -10.66 -10.87
N GLU A 96 24.86 -10.42 -10.01
CA GLU A 96 24.67 -9.67 -8.76
C GLU A 96 24.11 -8.28 -9.03
N ASP A 97 24.65 -7.53 -9.99
CA ASP A 97 24.19 -6.18 -10.33
C ASP A 97 22.70 -6.16 -10.70
N ILE A 98 22.23 -7.12 -11.50
CA ILE A 98 20.82 -7.23 -11.88
C ILE A 98 19.96 -7.68 -10.69
N MET A 99 20.48 -8.56 -9.83
CA MET A 99 19.77 -9.00 -8.62
C MET A 99 19.66 -7.88 -7.58
N TYR A 100 20.66 -7.01 -7.45
CA TYR A 100 20.65 -5.88 -6.52
C TYR A 100 19.91 -4.65 -7.05
N GLU A 101 19.48 -4.63 -8.32
CA GLU A 101 18.68 -3.56 -8.91
C GLU A 101 17.32 -3.45 -8.19
N ASN A 102 17.28 -2.70 -7.09
CA ASN A 102 16.08 -2.45 -6.30
C ASN A 102 15.22 -1.36 -6.95
N SER A 103 14.25 -1.79 -7.72
CA SER A 103 13.26 -0.92 -8.37
C SER A 103 12.25 -0.30 -7.39
N ALA A 104 12.07 -0.90 -6.21
CA ALA A 104 11.05 -0.49 -5.24
C ALA A 104 11.32 0.91 -4.69
N GLU A 105 12.57 1.26 -4.43
CA GLU A 105 12.92 2.57 -3.89
C GLU A 105 12.58 3.70 -4.89
N MET A 106 12.85 3.48 -6.18
CA MET A 106 12.52 4.44 -7.23
C MET A 106 11.01 4.65 -7.34
N VAL A 107 10.23 3.56 -7.35
CA VAL A 107 8.77 3.63 -7.42
C VAL A 107 8.21 4.34 -6.18
N LEU A 108 8.66 3.98 -4.99
CA LEU A 108 8.22 4.59 -3.73
C LEU A 108 8.57 6.08 -3.66
N ARG A 109 9.75 6.49 -4.17
CA ARG A 109 10.13 7.90 -4.29
C ARG A 109 9.19 8.64 -5.21
N ASN A 110 8.95 8.14 -6.42
CA ASN A 110 8.01 8.75 -7.38
C ASN A 110 6.60 8.87 -6.81
N VAL A 111 6.14 7.86 -6.08
CA VAL A 111 4.84 7.91 -5.38
C VAL A 111 4.85 9.00 -4.31
N SER A 112 5.88 9.05 -3.48
CA SER A 112 5.98 10.04 -2.41
C SER A 112 6.03 11.48 -2.93
N GLU A 113 6.68 11.71 -4.08
CA GLU A 113 6.75 13.00 -4.76
C GLU A 113 5.42 13.36 -5.42
N THR A 114 4.76 12.40 -6.06
CA THR A 114 3.41 12.59 -6.63
C THR A 114 2.42 12.97 -5.54
N ARG A 115 2.43 12.27 -4.40
CA ARG A 115 1.59 12.58 -3.23
C ARG A 115 1.89 13.96 -2.65
N ARG A 116 3.18 14.34 -2.53
CA ARG A 116 3.57 15.67 -2.04
C ARG A 116 3.13 16.80 -2.99
N SER A 117 3.32 16.64 -4.29
CA SER A 117 2.97 17.67 -5.28
C SER A 117 1.46 17.91 -5.40
N ARG A 118 0.64 16.87 -5.19
CA ARG A 118 -0.82 16.96 -5.22
C ARG A 118 -1.46 17.40 -3.89
N GLN A 119 -0.64 17.75 -2.89
CA GLN A 119 -1.09 18.05 -1.52
C GLN A 119 -2.03 16.94 -1.00
N PHE A 120 -1.65 15.70 -1.31
CA PHE A 120 -2.50 14.55 -1.13
C PHE A 120 -2.66 14.25 0.36
N TYR A 121 -3.88 14.32 0.88
CA TYR A 121 -4.16 14.00 2.27
C TYR A 121 -3.97 12.49 2.50
N SER A 122 -2.96 12.14 3.29
CA SER A 122 -2.75 10.76 3.74
C SER A 122 -3.52 10.58 5.04
N PRO A 123 -4.58 9.76 5.08
CA PRO A 123 -5.31 9.53 6.31
C PRO A 123 -4.36 8.91 7.33
N THR A 124 -4.50 9.38 8.57
CA THR A 124 -3.70 8.97 9.71
C THR A 124 -4.49 8.04 10.62
N THR A 125 -3.81 7.48 11.62
CA THR A 125 -4.48 6.68 12.66
C THR A 125 -5.48 7.51 13.48
N GLU A 126 -5.28 8.82 13.58
CA GLU A 126 -6.21 9.73 14.25
C GLU A 126 -7.51 9.86 13.47
N ASP A 127 -7.45 9.99 12.15
CA ASP A 127 -8.62 10.11 11.28
C ASP A 127 -9.47 8.83 11.31
N LEU A 128 -8.82 7.67 11.35
CA LEU A 128 -9.48 6.38 11.53
C LEU A 128 -10.19 6.29 12.89
N ASN A 129 -9.53 6.70 13.97
CA ASN A 129 -10.13 6.71 15.30
C ASN A 129 -11.30 7.71 15.40
N GLY A 130 -11.15 8.89 14.79
CA GLY A 130 -12.20 9.89 14.68
C GLY A 130 -13.45 9.35 13.95
N ALA A 131 -13.25 8.66 12.82
CA ALA A 131 -14.33 8.01 12.08
C ALA A 131 -15.00 6.89 12.90
N ALA A 132 -14.21 6.07 13.60
CA ALA A 132 -14.74 5.00 14.47
C ALA A 132 -15.58 5.57 15.64
N MET A 133 -15.10 6.63 16.30
CA MET A 133 -15.87 7.31 17.34
C MET A 133 -17.15 7.96 16.79
N ALA A 134 -17.12 8.52 15.59
CA ALA A 134 -18.31 9.07 14.94
C ALA A 134 -19.36 7.98 14.68
N LEU A 135 -18.94 6.80 14.21
CA LEU A 135 -19.82 5.64 14.05
C LEU A 135 -20.43 5.18 15.38
N MET A 136 -19.64 5.11 16.46
CA MET A 136 -20.14 4.79 17.80
C MET A 136 -21.19 5.81 18.27
N ARG A 137 -20.96 7.11 18.06
CA ARG A 137 -21.94 8.15 18.39
C ARG A 137 -23.25 7.98 17.63
N LEU A 138 -23.19 7.65 16.34
CA LEU A 138 -24.40 7.37 15.54
C LEU A 138 -25.14 6.15 16.08
N GLN A 139 -24.41 5.11 16.47
CA GLN A 139 -24.98 3.92 17.09
C GLN A 139 -25.73 4.25 18.39
N ASP A 140 -25.10 5.00 19.29
CA ASP A 140 -25.70 5.38 20.57
C ASP A 140 -26.90 6.31 20.41
N THR A 141 -26.80 7.27 19.48
CA THR A 141 -27.85 8.30 19.26
C THR A 141 -29.10 7.71 18.60
N TYR A 142 -28.93 6.77 17.67
CA TYR A 142 -30.04 6.19 16.89
C TYR A 142 -30.36 4.75 17.26
N HIS A 143 -29.74 4.22 18.32
CA HIS A 143 -29.88 2.83 18.79
C HIS A 143 -29.69 1.80 17.67
N LEU A 144 -28.69 2.02 16.80
CA LEU A 144 -28.42 1.12 15.68
C LEU A 144 -27.83 -0.20 16.18
N THR A 145 -28.25 -1.31 15.58
CA THR A 145 -27.65 -2.62 15.86
C THR A 145 -26.25 -2.68 15.24
N PRO A 146 -25.21 -3.16 15.96
CA PRO A 146 -23.87 -3.33 15.39
C PRO A 146 -23.87 -4.19 14.12
N HIS A 147 -24.75 -5.18 14.06
CA HIS A 147 -24.97 -6.03 12.89
C HIS A 147 -25.42 -5.22 11.67
N ASP A 148 -26.44 -4.38 11.82
CA ASP A 148 -26.97 -3.56 10.73
C ASP A 148 -25.97 -2.51 10.27
N LEU A 149 -25.21 -1.94 11.20
CA LEU A 149 -24.15 -0.98 10.90
C LEU A 149 -22.99 -1.62 10.12
N ALA A 150 -22.58 -2.84 10.50
CA ALA A 150 -21.57 -3.60 9.78
C ALA A 150 -22.03 -3.97 8.35
N ASP A 151 -23.34 -4.19 8.19
CA ASP A 151 -23.99 -4.40 6.90
C ASP A 151 -24.17 -3.11 6.07
N GLY A 152 -23.80 -1.93 6.60
CA GLY A 152 -24.00 -0.64 5.96
C GLY A 152 -25.47 -0.16 5.93
N LYS A 153 -26.30 -0.66 6.85
CA LYS A 153 -27.72 -0.29 7.00
C LYS A 153 -27.89 0.71 8.13
N ILE A 154 -28.50 1.86 7.83
CA ILE A 154 -28.83 2.88 8.83
C ILE A 154 -30.33 3.21 8.69
N MET A 155 -31.11 3.00 9.75
CA MET A 155 -32.55 3.31 9.82
C MET A 155 -33.35 2.91 8.56
N ASN A 156 -33.25 1.64 8.13
CA ASN A 156 -33.94 1.07 6.97
C ASN A 156 -33.60 1.67 5.59
N PHE A 157 -32.62 2.58 5.50
CA PHE A 157 -32.01 3.00 4.25
C PHE A 157 -30.67 2.27 4.06
N GLN A 158 -30.49 1.66 2.89
CA GLN A 158 -29.24 1.00 2.51
C GLN A 158 -28.34 2.06 1.87
N ILE A 159 -27.39 2.61 2.65
CA ILE A 159 -26.63 3.82 2.28
C ILE A 159 -25.30 3.48 1.53
N ALA A 160 -25.01 2.19 1.35
CA ALA A 160 -23.92 1.57 0.57
C ALA A 160 -22.69 1.07 1.36
N GLN A 161 -22.03 0.10 0.71
CA GLN A 161 -20.88 -0.76 1.06
C GLN A 161 -20.85 -1.40 2.47
N THR A 162 -20.89 -2.74 2.47
CA THR A 162 -20.71 -3.62 3.62
C THR A 162 -19.28 -3.51 4.17
N LEU A 163 -19.11 -3.44 5.48
CA LEU A 163 -17.78 -3.51 6.09
C LEU A 163 -17.19 -4.89 5.80
N THR A 164 -16.05 -4.95 5.09
CA THR A 164 -15.41 -6.22 4.74
C THR A 164 -14.97 -6.96 6.01
N GLY A 165 -15.06 -8.29 6.00
CA GLY A 165 -15.04 -9.15 7.20
C GLY A 165 -13.92 -8.91 8.23
N ARG A 166 -12.75 -8.39 7.83
CA ARG A 166 -11.67 -8.07 8.78
C ARG A 166 -11.97 -6.84 9.65
N LEU A 167 -12.70 -5.85 9.13
CA LEU A 167 -13.19 -4.71 9.91
C LEU A 167 -14.44 -5.06 10.72
N SER A 168 -15.30 -5.94 10.21
CA SER A 168 -16.44 -6.49 10.97
C SER A 168 -15.98 -7.23 12.22
N ILE A 169 -14.94 -8.08 12.10
CA ILE A 169 -14.33 -8.79 13.24
C ILE A 169 -13.63 -7.81 14.20
N LEU A 170 -12.97 -6.77 13.70
CA LEU A 170 -12.28 -5.77 14.55
C LEU A 170 -13.27 -4.94 15.37
N ILE A 171 -14.39 -4.53 14.76
CA ILE A 171 -15.48 -3.86 15.50
C ILE A 171 -16.10 -4.83 16.50
N TYR A 172 -16.32 -6.10 16.13
CA TYR A 172 -16.84 -7.11 17.06
C TYR A 172 -15.91 -7.35 18.25
N LEU A 173 -14.60 -7.46 18.03
CA LEU A 173 -13.58 -7.63 19.08
C LEU A 173 -13.45 -6.38 19.96
N ILE A 174 -13.49 -5.18 19.38
CA ILE A 174 -13.53 -3.93 20.16
C ILE A 174 -14.80 -3.91 21.02
N PHE A 175 -15.93 -4.38 20.51
CA PHE A 175 -17.20 -4.46 21.25
C PHE A 175 -17.17 -5.51 22.37
N GLU A 176 -16.56 -6.68 22.13
CA GLU A 176 -16.43 -7.78 23.11
C GLU A 176 -15.51 -7.39 24.27
N VAL A 177 -14.36 -6.77 23.97
CA VAL A 177 -13.42 -6.26 24.99
C VAL A 177 -14.05 -5.16 25.86
N ILE A 178 -14.89 -4.29 25.29
CA ILE A 178 -15.58 -3.22 26.04
C ILE A 178 -16.74 -3.77 26.89
N LEU A 179 -17.48 -4.77 26.40
CA LEU A 179 -18.55 -5.43 27.17
C LEU A 179 -18.00 -6.25 28.34
N GLU A 180 -16.85 -6.88 28.20
CA GLU A 180 -16.20 -7.65 29.27
C GLU A 180 -15.60 -6.74 30.35
N SER A 181 -15.10 -5.57 29.96
CA SER A 181 -14.65 -4.52 30.89
C SER A 181 -15.81 -3.91 31.69
N ASN A 182 -17.06 -3.99 31.22
CA ASN A 182 -18.22 -3.41 31.88
C ASN A 182 -19.02 -4.42 32.73
N ARG A 183 -18.74 -5.73 32.59
CA ARG A 183 -19.26 -6.79 33.51
C ARG A 183 -18.39 -7.02 34.74
N SER A 184 -17.21 -6.42 34.80
CA SER A 184 -16.22 -6.61 35.88
C SER A 184 -16.19 -5.45 36.89
N LEU A 185 -17.10 -4.48 36.78
CA LEU A 185 -17.35 -3.48 37.81
C LEU A 185 -18.62 -3.87 38.59
N PRO A 186 -18.54 -4.03 39.93
CA PRO A 186 -19.70 -4.36 40.76
C PRO A 186 -20.72 -3.23 40.85
#